data_AF-A0A2G5U351-F1
#
_entry.id   AF-A0A2G5U351-F1
#
_cell.length_a   1.000
_cell.length_b   1.000
_cell.length_c   1.000
_cell.angle_alpha   90.00
_cell.angle_beta   90.00
_cell.angle_gamma   90.00
#
_symmetry.space_group_name_H-M   'P 1'
#
loop_
_entity.id
_entity.type
_entity.pdbx_description
1 polymer ?
#
loop_
_entity_poly.entity_id
_entity_poly.type
_entity_poly.pdbx_seq_one_letter_code
_entity_poly.pdbx_strand_id
1 'polypeptide(L)'
;MLVQNKVKVDKLLEKGVPVYLYELTYPKHADHTDDLFYIMGVHPFEEDENEKNIGEVYRTMFTNFIKTGEPGIGFERSDLRTSSFFDIYWNETTGARPKMRTDFEEPIMEYWTREMVHYDQTISKMKMGPVSPVVRSFGQPIGTSVFPLSNVLFLLLPFLAGFLVARYCCSRSQRNLYIQLDGNDYPIKNI
;
A
#
# COMPACT_ATOMS: atom_id res chain seq x y z
N MET A 1 7.67 -0.98 0.93
CA MET A 1 6.21 -0.79 0.74
C MET A 1 5.78 -0.68 -0.74
N LEU A 2 6.66 -0.97 -1.69
CA LEU A 2 6.43 -0.73 -3.12
C LEU A 2 5.16 -1.43 -3.68
N VAL A 3 5.07 -2.75 -3.52
CA VAL A 3 3.96 -3.57 -4.05
C VAL A 3 2.60 -3.12 -3.49
N GLN A 4 2.52 -2.88 -2.17
CA GLN A 4 1.28 -2.45 -1.51
C GLN A 4 0.80 -1.09 -2.03
N ASN A 5 1.73 -0.15 -2.22
CA ASN A 5 1.41 1.16 -2.77
C ASN A 5 0.87 1.02 -4.20
N LYS A 6 1.52 0.23 -5.05
CA LYS A 6 1.07 0.03 -6.44
C LYS A 6 -0.31 -0.61 -6.52
N VAL A 7 -0.58 -1.66 -5.74
CA VAL A 7 -1.91 -2.30 -5.69
C VAL A 7 -2.99 -1.31 -5.26
N LYS A 8 -2.68 -0.44 -4.29
CA LYS A 8 -3.61 0.62 -3.85
C LYS A 8 -3.87 1.64 -4.96
N VAL A 9 -2.83 2.05 -5.69
CA VAL A 9 -2.94 2.94 -6.85
C VAL A 9 -3.85 2.31 -7.91
N ASP A 10 -3.64 1.05 -8.26
CA ASP A 10 -4.44 0.36 -9.29
C ASP A 10 -5.91 0.30 -8.90
N LYS A 11 -6.22 -0.06 -7.66
CA LYS A 11 -7.59 -0.06 -7.14
C LYS A 11 -8.25 1.31 -7.10
N LEU A 12 -7.48 2.39 -6.94
CA LEU A 12 -8.01 3.75 -7.04
C LEU A 12 -8.34 4.09 -8.50
N LEU A 13 -7.42 3.76 -9.42
CA LEU A 13 -7.60 3.99 -10.86
C LEU A 13 -8.78 3.20 -11.43
N GLU A 14 -8.97 1.94 -11.01
CA GLU A 14 -10.13 1.11 -11.37
C GLU A 14 -11.47 1.76 -10.96
N LYS A 15 -11.46 2.54 -9.89
CA LYS A 15 -12.63 3.29 -9.40
C LYS A 15 -12.78 4.67 -10.05
N GLY A 16 -11.97 4.97 -11.06
CA GLY A 16 -11.96 6.27 -11.74
C GLY A 16 -11.43 7.41 -10.87
N VAL A 17 -10.72 7.12 -9.79
CA VAL A 17 -10.09 8.15 -8.95
C VAL A 17 -8.79 8.58 -9.60
N PRO A 18 -8.58 9.89 -9.86
CA PRO A 18 -7.30 10.39 -10.37
C PRO A 18 -6.17 10.12 -9.38
N VAL A 19 -5.06 9.54 -9.84
CA VAL A 19 -3.87 9.26 -9.02
C VAL A 19 -2.61 9.73 -9.74
N TYR A 20 -1.64 10.17 -8.95
CA TYR A 20 -0.30 10.54 -9.38
C TYR A 20 0.68 9.65 -8.62
N LEU A 21 1.36 8.74 -9.32
CA LEU A 21 2.39 7.86 -8.77
C LEU A 21 3.77 8.37 -9.17
N TYR A 22 4.69 8.46 -8.21
CA TYR A 22 6.09 8.80 -8.45
C TYR A 22 7.04 7.79 -7.81
N GLU A 23 8.30 7.82 -8.24
CA GLU A 23 9.39 7.05 -7.65
C GLU A 23 10.68 7.88 -7.64
N LEU A 24 11.41 7.85 -6.53
CA LEU A 24 12.78 8.39 -6.44
C LEU A 24 13.76 7.31 -6.88
N THR A 25 14.32 7.43 -8.09
CA THR A 25 15.32 6.47 -8.60
C THR A 25 16.75 7.02 -8.54
N TYR A 26 16.92 8.26 -8.10
CA TYR A 26 18.25 8.79 -7.78
C TYR A 26 18.87 8.00 -6.62
N PRO A 27 20.09 7.45 -6.74
CA PRO A 27 20.57 6.41 -5.84
C PRO A 27 21.11 6.89 -4.49
N LYS A 28 21.30 8.20 -4.29
CA LYS A 28 21.77 8.75 -3.01
C LYS A 28 20.59 9.23 -2.18
N HIS A 29 20.68 9.04 -0.87
CA HIS A 29 19.66 9.43 0.11
C HIS A 29 18.25 9.06 -0.37
N ALA A 30 18.11 7.79 -0.75
CA ALA A 30 16.88 7.16 -1.22
C ALA A 30 16.43 6.03 -0.30
N ASP A 31 16.91 6.03 0.95
CA ASP A 31 16.43 5.10 1.95
C ASP A 31 14.99 5.45 2.36
N HIS A 32 14.34 4.52 3.03
CA HIS A 32 12.97 4.74 3.49
C HIS A 32 12.92 5.99 4.37
N THR A 33 12.07 6.95 3.99
CA THR A 33 11.81 8.27 4.61
C THR A 33 12.73 9.42 4.20
N ASP A 34 13.79 9.17 3.43
CA ASP A 34 14.70 10.25 3.03
C ASP A 34 14.02 11.28 2.12
N ASP A 35 13.05 10.86 1.31
CA ASP A 35 12.27 11.72 0.44
C ASP A 35 11.49 12.82 1.18
N LEU A 36 11.20 12.60 2.46
CA LEU A 36 10.57 13.58 3.33
C LEU A 36 11.45 14.83 3.53
N PHE A 37 12.78 14.67 3.56
CA PHE A 37 13.71 15.79 3.73
C PHE A 37 13.63 16.77 2.55
N TYR A 38 13.54 16.25 1.32
CA TYR A 38 13.35 17.08 0.11
C TYR A 38 12.02 17.85 0.15
N ILE A 39 10.94 17.23 0.64
CA ILE A 39 9.64 17.89 0.77
C ILE A 39 9.69 19.01 1.81
N MET A 40 10.29 18.76 2.97
CA MET A 40 10.36 19.71 4.07
C MET A 40 11.41 20.82 3.85
N GLY A 41 12.37 20.60 2.95
CA GLY A 41 13.50 21.51 2.72
C GLY A 41 14.48 21.55 3.89
N VAL A 42 14.57 20.47 4.67
CA VAL A 42 15.54 20.32 5.77
C VAL A 42 16.29 19.02 5.59
N HIS A 43 17.63 19.10 5.51
CA HIS A 43 18.49 17.96 5.21
C HIS A 43 19.44 17.69 6.38
N PRO A 44 19.44 16.47 6.95
CA PRO A 44 20.43 16.06 7.95
C PRO A 44 21.78 15.68 7.32
N PHE A 45 21.90 15.80 6.00
CA PHE A 45 23.07 15.46 5.20
C PHE A 45 23.44 16.63 4.27
N GLU A 46 24.67 16.61 3.76
CA GLU A 46 25.11 17.55 2.72
C GLU A 46 24.55 17.11 1.37
N GLU A 47 23.71 17.97 0.78
CA GLU A 47 23.13 17.72 -0.54
C GLU A 47 24.14 17.99 -1.66
N ASP A 48 24.23 17.06 -2.61
CA ASP A 48 24.91 17.34 -3.87
C ASP A 48 24.09 18.20 -4.84
N GLU A 49 24.69 18.55 -5.99
CA GLU A 49 24.04 19.40 -6.98
C GLU A 49 22.74 18.80 -7.55
N ASN A 50 22.69 17.48 -7.75
CA ASN A 50 21.48 16.82 -8.26
C ASN A 50 20.40 16.80 -7.18
N GLU A 51 20.78 16.55 -5.93
CA GLU A 51 19.86 16.52 -4.79
C GLU A 51 19.18 17.86 -4.55
N LYS A 52 19.90 18.98 -4.68
CA LYS A 52 19.30 20.32 -4.60
C LYS A 52 18.20 20.53 -5.65
N ASN A 53 18.45 20.07 -6.88
CA ASN A 53 17.47 20.14 -7.97
C ASN A 53 16.28 19.19 -7.72
N ILE A 54 16.52 17.99 -7.19
CA ILE A 54 15.47 17.07 -6.75
C ILE A 54 14.63 17.69 -5.63
N GLY A 55 15.24 18.41 -4.69
CA GLY A 55 14.55 19.18 -3.66
C GLY A 55 13.57 20.21 -4.24
N GLU A 56 13.95 20.91 -5.30
CA GLU A 56 13.05 21.83 -6.01
C GLU A 56 11.89 21.09 -6.72
N VAL A 57 12.16 19.91 -7.30
CA VAL A 57 11.13 19.06 -7.92
C VAL A 57 10.08 18.65 -6.88
N TYR A 58 10.51 18.15 -5.73
CA TYR A 58 9.62 17.76 -4.63
C TYR A 58 8.77 18.94 -4.14
N ARG A 59 9.41 20.06 -3.79
CA ARG A 59 8.69 21.24 -3.31
C ARG A 59 7.70 21.76 -4.34
N THR A 60 8.08 21.79 -5.61
CA THR A 60 7.20 22.26 -6.70
C THR A 60 6.00 21.34 -6.88
N MET A 61 6.21 20.03 -7.01
CA MET A 61 5.11 19.09 -7.29
C MET A 61 4.10 19.03 -6.14
N PHE A 62 4.57 19.03 -4.89
CA PHE A 62 3.68 19.04 -3.72
C PHE A 62 2.96 20.37 -3.56
N THR A 63 3.65 21.51 -3.72
CA THR A 63 3.04 22.82 -3.63
C THR A 63 1.95 23.01 -4.69
N ASN A 64 2.21 22.58 -5.92
CA ASN A 64 1.23 22.66 -7.00
C ASN A 64 0.05 21.74 -6.73
N PHE A 65 0.30 20.48 -6.36
CA PHE A 65 -0.76 19.52 -6.04
C PHE A 65 -1.68 20.04 -4.92
N ILE A 66 -1.13 20.65 -3.87
CA ILE A 66 -1.91 21.25 -2.78
C ILE A 66 -2.77 22.43 -3.28
N LYS A 67 -2.23 23.25 -4.17
CA LYS A 67 -2.91 24.46 -4.67
C LYS A 67 -3.98 24.16 -5.71
N THR A 68 -3.73 23.22 -6.62
CA THR A 68 -4.52 23.03 -7.85
C THR A 68 -5.04 21.62 -8.03
N GLY A 69 -4.57 20.64 -7.24
CA GLY A 69 -4.82 19.22 -7.46
C GLY A 69 -3.94 18.60 -8.56
N GLU A 70 -3.03 19.36 -9.16
CA GLU A 70 -2.14 18.90 -10.23
C GLU A 70 -0.67 19.25 -9.91
N PRO A 71 0.25 18.28 -9.94
CA PRO A 71 1.65 18.52 -9.56
C PRO A 71 2.43 19.39 -10.56
N GLY A 72 2.02 19.45 -11.83
CA GLY A 72 2.70 20.20 -12.88
C GLY A 72 4.01 19.54 -13.32
N ILE A 73 4.96 20.29 -13.86
CA ILE A 73 6.34 19.86 -14.21
C ILE A 73 6.46 18.62 -15.13
N GLY A 74 5.41 18.32 -15.91
CA GLY A 74 5.34 17.10 -16.71
C GLY A 74 5.01 15.83 -15.92
N PHE A 75 4.64 15.97 -14.64
CA PHE A 75 4.07 14.89 -13.83
C PHE A 75 2.58 14.75 -14.18
N GLU A 76 2.32 13.81 -15.08
CA GLU A 76 0.98 13.47 -15.55
C GLU A 76 0.30 12.43 -14.64
N ARG A 77 -1.02 12.27 -14.80
CA ARG A 77 -1.79 11.26 -14.07
C ARG A 77 -1.32 9.86 -14.44
N SER A 78 -1.29 8.98 -13.46
CA SER A 78 -1.02 7.56 -13.68
C SER A 78 -2.11 6.91 -14.51
N ASP A 79 -1.69 6.08 -15.46
CA ASP A 79 -2.56 5.32 -16.34
C ASP A 79 -2.48 3.84 -15.97
N LEU A 80 -3.64 3.23 -15.75
CA LEU A 80 -3.75 1.83 -15.34
C LEU A 80 -3.22 0.88 -16.41
N ARG A 81 -3.39 1.23 -17.70
CA ARG A 81 -3.02 0.35 -18.83
C ARG A 81 -1.51 0.32 -19.06
N THR A 82 -0.83 1.46 -18.93
CA THR A 82 0.62 1.54 -19.11
C THR A 82 1.40 1.47 -17.80
N SER A 83 0.70 1.38 -16.66
CA SER A 83 1.33 1.38 -15.33
C SER A 83 2.26 2.59 -15.16
N SER A 84 1.80 3.77 -15.57
CA SER A 84 2.67 4.94 -15.66
C SER A 84 2.92 5.62 -14.32
N PHE A 85 4.14 6.15 -14.18
CA PHE A 85 4.63 6.83 -12.98
C PHE A 85 5.63 7.92 -13.35
N PHE A 86 5.85 8.87 -12.43
CA PHE A 86 6.83 9.92 -12.59
C PHE A 86 8.14 9.52 -11.93
N ASP A 87 9.16 9.33 -12.76
CA ASP A 87 10.52 9.00 -12.35
C ASP A 87 11.26 10.27 -11.92
N ILE A 88 11.57 10.37 -10.64
CA ILE A 88 12.38 11.43 -10.06
C ILE A 88 13.84 11.00 -10.12
N TYR A 89 14.46 11.34 -11.24
CA TYR A 89 15.88 11.18 -11.47
C TYR A 89 16.46 12.50 -11.97
N TRP A 90 17.60 12.88 -11.42
CA TRP A 90 18.34 14.05 -11.90
C TRP A 90 19.81 13.71 -12.07
N ASN A 91 20.38 14.14 -13.18
CA ASN A 91 21.82 14.07 -13.40
C ASN A 91 22.24 15.27 -14.25
N GLU A 92 23.03 16.16 -13.66
CA GLU A 92 23.48 17.37 -14.33
C GLU A 92 24.42 17.06 -15.49
N THR A 93 25.36 16.13 -15.30
CA THR A 93 26.36 15.74 -16.30
C THR A 93 25.74 15.13 -17.55
N THR A 94 24.74 14.26 -17.41
CA THR A 94 24.08 13.60 -18.55
C THR A 94 22.90 14.41 -19.10
N GLY A 95 22.48 15.48 -18.40
CA GLY A 95 21.28 16.23 -18.72
C GLY A 95 19.98 15.46 -18.44
N ALA A 96 20.03 14.36 -17.69
CA ALA A 96 18.83 13.63 -17.33
C ALA A 96 17.96 14.45 -16.38
N ARG A 97 16.64 14.40 -16.60
CA ARG A 97 15.63 15.14 -15.85
C ARG A 97 14.46 14.23 -15.50
N PRO A 98 13.64 14.59 -14.49
CA PRO A 98 12.44 13.85 -14.14
C PRO A 98 11.47 13.74 -15.32
N LYS A 99 10.82 12.58 -15.45
CA LYS A 99 9.92 12.32 -16.58
C LYS A 99 8.93 11.20 -16.26
N MET A 100 7.85 11.13 -17.04
CA MET A 100 6.96 9.97 -17.03
C MET A 100 7.68 8.73 -17.57
N ARG A 101 7.43 7.59 -16.92
CA ARG A 101 7.80 6.25 -17.34
C ARG A 101 6.58 5.33 -17.30
N THR A 102 6.72 4.17 -17.92
CA THR A 102 5.72 3.09 -17.95
C THR A 102 6.28 1.88 -17.22
N ASP A 103 5.42 0.87 -17.03
CA ASP A 103 5.83 -0.46 -16.56
C ASP A 103 6.47 -0.43 -15.16
N PHE A 104 5.86 0.35 -14.26
CA PHE A 104 6.30 0.52 -12.87
C PHE A 104 6.72 -0.80 -12.22
N GLU A 105 8.03 -0.97 -12.02
CA GLU A 105 8.66 -2.09 -11.32
C GLU A 105 8.09 -3.46 -11.70
N GLU A 106 7.81 -3.66 -13.01
CA GLU A 106 7.13 -4.85 -13.54
C GLU A 106 7.70 -6.18 -13.00
N PRO A 107 9.03 -6.42 -12.96
CA PRO A 107 9.56 -7.68 -12.45
C PRO A 107 9.25 -7.91 -10.96
N ILE A 108 9.32 -6.85 -10.15
CA ILE A 108 9.00 -6.93 -8.71
C ILE A 108 7.51 -7.18 -8.53
N MET A 109 6.67 -6.46 -9.28
CA MET A 109 5.23 -6.62 -9.25
C MET A 109 4.83 -8.05 -9.65
N GLU A 110 5.35 -8.55 -10.76
CA GLU A 110 5.08 -9.90 -11.27
C GLU A 110 5.44 -10.98 -10.24
N TYR A 111 6.62 -10.89 -9.64
CA TYR A 111 7.05 -11.81 -8.59
C TYR A 111 6.08 -11.83 -7.39
N TRP A 112 5.79 -10.66 -6.81
CA TRP A 112 5.00 -10.60 -5.58
C TRP A 112 3.51 -10.84 -5.79
N THR A 113 2.92 -10.35 -6.89
CA THR A 113 1.46 -10.42 -7.08
C THR A 113 1.01 -11.63 -7.88
N ARG A 114 1.91 -12.26 -8.66
CA ARG A 114 1.58 -13.46 -9.44
C ARG A 114 2.28 -14.70 -8.90
N GLU A 115 3.60 -14.71 -8.89
CA GLU A 115 4.37 -15.92 -8.60
C GLU A 115 4.20 -16.36 -7.15
N MET A 116 4.38 -15.44 -6.21
CA MET A 116 4.27 -15.73 -4.79
C MET A 116 2.83 -16.05 -4.37
N VAL A 117 1.84 -15.40 -4.98
CA VAL A 117 0.41 -15.72 -4.76
C VAL A 117 0.09 -17.13 -5.28
N HIS A 118 0.53 -17.46 -6.48
CA HIS A 118 0.33 -18.80 -7.05
C HIS A 118 1.00 -19.89 -6.22
N TYR A 119 2.23 -19.63 -5.75
CA TYR A 119 2.97 -20.52 -4.87
C TYR A 119 2.20 -20.77 -3.55
N ASP A 120 1.76 -19.71 -2.87
CA ASP A 120 1.04 -19.81 -1.60
C ASP A 120 -0.28 -20.58 -1.74
N GLN A 121 -1.03 -20.31 -2.82
CA GLN A 121 -2.27 -21.04 -3.13
C GLN A 121 -2.01 -22.54 -3.37
N THR A 122 -0.90 -22.86 -4.04
CA THR A 122 -0.51 -24.25 -4.33
C THR A 122 -0.19 -25.00 -3.04
N ILE A 123 0.62 -24.41 -2.16
CA ILE A 123 0.95 -25.01 -0.85
C ILE A 123 -0.30 -25.12 0.03
N SER A 124 -1.15 -24.10 0.05
CA SER A 124 -2.41 -24.11 0.80
C SER A 124 -3.34 -25.23 0.35
N LYS A 125 -3.51 -25.44 -0.95
CA LYS A 125 -4.29 -26.55 -1.51
C LYS A 125 -3.70 -27.91 -1.17
N MET A 126 -2.36 -28.05 -1.20
CA MET A 126 -1.68 -29.29 -0.77
C MET A 126 -1.92 -29.58 0.72
N LYS A 127 -1.87 -28.56 1.57
CA LYS A 127 -2.12 -28.68 3.02
C LYS A 127 -3.59 -29.00 3.35
N MET A 128 -4.52 -28.59 2.50
CA MET A 128 -5.95 -28.95 2.60
C MET A 128 -6.27 -30.37 2.10
N GLY A 129 -5.27 -31.13 1.62
CA GLY A 129 -5.38 -32.57 1.47
C GLY A 129 -5.69 -33.27 2.82
N PRO A 130 -6.02 -34.57 2.84
CA PRO A 130 -6.38 -35.28 4.05
C PRO A 130 -5.18 -35.38 5.00
N VAL A 131 -4.97 -34.34 5.80
CA VAL A 131 -4.12 -34.40 6.98
C VAL A 131 -4.92 -35.17 8.01
N SER A 132 -4.67 -36.48 8.09
CA SER A 132 -5.08 -37.27 9.25
C SER A 132 -4.64 -36.49 10.50
N PRO A 133 -5.56 -36.07 11.37
CA PRO A 133 -5.18 -35.30 12.54
C PRO A 133 -4.27 -36.20 13.37
N VAL A 134 -2.99 -35.85 13.44
CA VAL A 134 -2.13 -36.39 14.49
C VAL A 134 -2.62 -35.75 15.77
N VAL A 135 -3.59 -36.42 16.41
CA VAL A 135 -4.05 -36.07 17.75
C VAL A 135 -2.85 -36.28 18.67
N ARG A 136 -2.05 -35.23 18.88
CA ARG A 136 -1.16 -35.17 20.04
C ARG A 136 -2.05 -34.93 21.24
N SER A 137 -2.52 -36.03 21.82
CA SER A 137 -3.20 -36.02 23.11
C SER A 137 -2.20 -35.60 24.18
N PHE A 138 -2.06 -34.30 24.41
CA PHE A 138 -1.52 -33.80 25.66
C PHE A 138 -2.59 -34.03 26.73
N GLY A 139 -2.47 -35.16 27.42
CA GLY A 139 -3.24 -35.45 28.62
C GLY A 139 -2.81 -34.52 29.75
N GLN A 140 -3.32 -33.30 29.75
CA GLN A 140 -3.38 -32.49 30.96
C GLN A 140 -4.84 -32.37 31.40
N PRO A 141 -5.16 -32.69 32.67
CA PRO A 141 -6.50 -32.48 33.18
C PRO A 141 -6.78 -30.97 33.23
N ILE A 142 -7.74 -30.52 32.41
CA ILE A 142 -8.29 -29.17 32.51
C ILE A 142 -9.06 -29.12 33.83
N GLY A 143 -8.48 -28.46 34.84
CA GLY A 143 -9.22 -28.03 36.01
C GLY A 143 -10.31 -27.06 35.58
N THR A 144 -11.56 -27.49 35.62
CA THR A 144 -12.72 -26.67 35.28
C THR A 144 -12.95 -25.64 36.37
N SER A 145 -12.29 -24.48 36.27
CA SER A 145 -12.78 -23.28 36.95
C SER A 145 -14.04 -22.82 36.22
N VAL A 146 -15.19 -23.13 36.81
CA VAL A 146 -16.49 -22.66 36.33
C VAL A 146 -16.59 -21.17 36.64
N PHE A 147 -16.00 -20.34 35.78
CA PHE A 147 -16.35 -18.92 35.74
C PHE A 147 -17.80 -18.82 35.26
N PRO A 148 -18.70 -18.14 35.98
CA PRO A 148 -20.10 -18.07 35.60
C PRO A 148 -20.22 -17.33 34.25
N LEU A 149 -20.55 -18.08 33.20
CA LEU A 149 -20.75 -17.62 31.81
C LEU A 149 -21.66 -16.38 31.73
N SER A 150 -22.57 -16.26 32.69
CA SER A 150 -23.43 -15.10 32.96
C SER A 150 -22.68 -13.76 32.91
N ASN A 151 -21.51 -13.65 33.54
CA ASN A 151 -20.79 -12.38 33.64
C ASN A 151 -20.12 -11.96 32.32
N VAL A 152 -19.79 -12.93 31.47
CA VAL A 152 -19.22 -12.67 30.14
C VAL A 152 -20.28 -12.11 29.20
N LEU A 153 -21.52 -12.60 29.28
CA LEU A 153 -22.64 -12.08 28.47
C LEU A 153 -22.92 -10.60 28.78
N PHE A 154 -22.86 -10.17 30.04
CA PHE A 154 -23.06 -8.77 30.41
C PHE A 154 -21.97 -7.83 29.87
N LEU A 155 -20.74 -8.31 29.72
CA LEU A 155 -19.65 -7.54 29.13
C LEU A 155 -19.82 -7.32 27.62
N LEU A 156 -20.55 -8.20 26.92
CA LEU A 156 -20.75 -8.14 25.46
C LEU A 156 -21.91 -7.23 25.03
N LEU A 157 -22.88 -6.99 25.92
CA LEU A 157 -24.04 -6.13 25.65
C LEU A 157 -23.69 -4.69 25.23
N PRO A 158 -22.76 -3.97 25.88
CA PRO A 158 -22.39 -2.62 25.44
C PRO A 158 -21.71 -2.61 24.07
N PHE A 159 -20.95 -3.65 23.71
CA PHE A 159 -20.36 -3.77 22.37
C PHE A 159 -21.42 -4.00 21.29
N LEU A 160 -22.42 -4.84 21.57
CA LEU A 160 -23.53 -5.09 20.64
C LEU A 160 -24.40 -3.84 20.46
N ALA A 161 -24.68 -3.11 21.54
CA ALA A 161 -25.39 -1.84 21.48
C ALA A 161 -24.59 -0.78 20.69
N GLY A 162 -23.29 -0.66 20.94
CA GLY A 162 -22.40 0.24 20.19
C GLY A 162 -22.34 -0.09 18.69
N PHE A 163 -22.29 -1.37 18.32
CA PHE A 163 -22.33 -1.83 16.94
C PHE A 163 -23.65 -1.44 16.24
N LEU A 164 -24.79 -1.64 16.90
CA LEU A 164 -26.10 -1.28 16.36
C LEU A 164 -26.24 0.23 16.17
N VAL A 165 -25.80 1.04 17.15
CA VAL A 165 -25.82 2.51 17.05
C VAL A 165 -24.92 3.00 15.92
N ALA A 166 -23.70 2.47 15.79
CA ALA A 166 -22.79 2.83 14.70
C ALA A 166 -23.40 2.51 13.33
N ARG A 167 -24.07 1.35 13.20
CA ARG A 167 -24.70 0.91 11.95
C ARG A 167 -25.92 1.76 11.56
N TYR A 168 -26.75 2.14 12.53
CA TYR A 168 -28.00 2.88 12.24
C TYR A 168 -27.85 4.41 12.26
N CYS A 169 -26.95 4.97 13.07
CA CYS A 169 -26.79 6.42 13.20
C CYS A 169 -25.65 7.00 12.38
N CYS A 170 -24.59 6.22 12.09
CA CYS A 170 -23.37 6.75 11.47
C CYS A 170 -23.13 6.25 10.03
N SER A 171 -24.00 5.39 9.48
CA SER A 171 -23.83 4.79 8.14
C SER A 171 -24.20 5.71 6.96
N ARG A 172 -24.22 7.04 7.15
CA ARG A 172 -24.54 7.99 6.08
C ARG A 172 -23.40 8.91 5.68
N SER A 173 -22.20 8.36 5.63
CA SER A 173 -21.09 8.93 4.87
C SER A 173 -20.26 7.79 4.29
N GLN A 174 -20.67 7.26 3.14
CA GLN A 174 -19.74 6.51 2.29
C GLN A 174 -18.72 7.50 1.70
N ARG A 175 -17.79 7.95 2.53
CA ARG A 175 -16.45 8.25 2.05
C ARG A 175 -15.69 6.93 2.13
N ASN A 176 -15.88 6.08 1.13
CA ASN A 176 -15.05 4.89 0.93
C ASN A 176 -13.65 5.36 0.47
N LEU A 177 -12.93 6.06 1.34
CA LEU A 177 -11.52 6.46 1.15
C LEU A 177 -10.56 5.34 1.59
N TYR A 178 -11.08 4.33 2.28
CA TYR A 178 -10.32 3.17 2.69
C TYR A 178 -10.51 2.05 1.67
N ILE A 179 -9.45 1.77 0.92
CA ILE A 179 -9.36 0.54 0.15
C ILE A 179 -8.92 -0.55 1.12
N GLN A 180 -9.80 -1.50 1.37
CA GLN A 180 -9.42 -2.76 2.00
C GLN A 180 -8.50 -3.50 1.03
N LEU A 181 -7.32 -3.88 1.52
CA LEU A 181 -6.36 -4.73 0.83
C LEU A 181 -6.44 -6.10 1.52
N ASP A 182 -7.39 -6.92 1.10
CA ASP A 182 -7.41 -8.32 1.49
C ASP A 182 -6.42 -9.08 0.60
N GLY A 183 -5.76 -10.09 1.16
CA GLY A 183 -4.82 -10.95 0.42
C GLY A 183 -5.44 -11.69 -0.78
N ASN A 184 -6.76 -11.58 -0.97
CA ASN A 184 -7.52 -12.13 -2.09
C ASN A 184 -7.72 -11.13 -3.24
N ASP A 185 -7.31 -9.87 -3.09
CA ASP A 185 -7.60 -8.81 -4.06
C ASP A 185 -6.58 -8.73 -5.22
N TYR A 186 -5.71 -9.72 -5.35
CA TYR A 186 -4.75 -9.78 -6.44
C TYR A 186 -5.41 -10.39 -7.68
N PRO A 187 -5.41 -9.70 -8.83
CA PRO A 187 -6.02 -10.23 -10.05
C PRO A 187 -5.29 -11.49 -10.49
N ILE A 188 -5.95 -12.63 -10.36
CA ILE A 188 -5.49 -13.89 -10.93
C ILE A 188 -5.80 -13.80 -12.43
N LYS A 189 -4.78 -13.58 -13.26
CA LYS A 189 -4.91 -13.84 -14.69
C LYS A 189 -5.12 -15.34 -14.84
N ASN A 190 -6.33 -15.74 -15.25
CA ASN A 190 -6.59 -17.12 -15.63
C ASN A 190 -5.68 -17.45 -16.82
N ILE A 191 -4.82 -18.44 -16.63
CA ILE A 191 -3.99 -19.06 -17.66
C ILE A 191 -4.87 -19.96 -18.53
#